data_AF-A0A1J5SW15-F1
#
_entry.id   AF-A0A1J5SW15-F1
#
_cell.length_a   1.000
_cell.length_b   1.000
_cell.length_c   1.000
_cell.angle_alpha   90.00
_cell.angle_beta   90.00
_cell.angle_gamma   90.00
#
_symmetry.space_group_name_H-M   'P 1'
#
loop_
_entity.id
_entity.type
_entity.pdbx_description
1 polymer ?
#
loop_
_entity_poly.entity_id
_entity_poly.type
_entity_poly.pdbx_seq_one_letter_code
_entity_poly.pdbx_strand_id
1 'polypeptide(L)'
;MMNGPIDIQLKSIQQKLQQLLKQYQTVQKENAQLKKEAEKQKIIINSKTEQIELLQQKLDAVQVGVNNWSDDEKINLQKRIDTYLKEIDKCLSLLNAE
;
A
#
# COMPACT_ATOMS: atom_id res chain seq x y z
N MET A 1 -36.20 -49.00 3.49
CA MET A 1 -37.01 -48.11 2.63
C MET A 1 -36.06 -47.51 1.60
N MET A 2 -36.24 -47.80 0.30
CA MET A 2 -35.36 -47.24 -0.74
C MET A 2 -35.62 -45.74 -0.83
N ASN A 3 -34.56 -44.93 -0.71
CA ASN A 3 -34.60 -43.50 -0.97
C ASN A 3 -34.97 -43.29 -2.45
N GLY A 4 -35.99 -42.48 -2.72
CA GLY A 4 -36.41 -42.21 -4.09
C GLY A 4 -35.32 -41.46 -4.88
N PRO A 5 -35.36 -41.45 -6.23
CA PRO A 5 -34.41 -40.70 -7.06
C PRO A 5 -34.28 -39.22 -6.64
N ILE A 6 -35.39 -38.63 -6.17
CA ILE A 6 -35.47 -37.25 -5.68
C ILE A 6 -34.69 -37.09 -4.36
N ASP A 7 -34.79 -38.01 -3.41
CA ASP A 7 -34.08 -37.94 -2.13
C ASP A 7 -32.56 -37.99 -2.32
N ILE A 8 -32.10 -38.79 -3.30
CA ILE A 8 -30.68 -38.88 -3.66
C ILE A 8 -30.18 -37.55 -4.25
N GLN A 9 -30.96 -36.95 -5.15
CA GLN A 9 -30.62 -35.64 -5.73
C GLN A 9 -30.62 -34.53 -4.68
N LEU A 10 -31.61 -34.51 -3.78
CA LEU A 10 -31.71 -33.54 -2.70
C LEU A 10 -30.49 -33.63 -1.77
N LYS A 11 -30.09 -34.86 -1.41
CA LYS A 11 -28.90 -35.10 -0.59
C LYS A 11 -27.61 -34.64 -1.29
N SER A 12 -27.50 -34.86 -2.60
CA SER A 12 -26.35 -34.37 -3.38
C SER A 12 -26.26 -32.84 -3.40
N ILE A 13 -27.41 -32.16 -3.57
CA ILE A 13 -27.47 -30.69 -3.53
C ILE A 13 -27.08 -30.17 -2.16
N GLN A 14 -27.60 -30.78 -1.08
CA GLN A 14 -27.26 -30.40 0.29
C GLN A 14 -25.76 -30.53 0.56
N GLN A 15 -25.12 -31.61 0.10
CA GLN A 15 -23.68 -31.81 0.25
C GLN A 15 -22.88 -30.75 -0.50
N LYS A 16 -23.25 -30.43 -1.75
CA LYS A 16 -22.60 -29.37 -2.54
C LYS A 16 -22.75 -28.00 -1.90
N LEU A 17 -23.93 -27.70 -1.34
CA LEU A 17 -24.18 -26.44 -0.64
C LEU A 17 -23.33 -26.32 0.62
N GLN A 18 -23.22 -27.38 1.41
CA GLN A 18 -22.36 -27.41 2.60
C GLN A 18 -20.88 -27.21 2.23
N GLN A 19 -20.42 -27.87 1.16
CA GLN A 19 -19.06 -27.70 0.65
C GLN A 19 -18.81 -26.25 0.20
N LEU A 20 -19.74 -25.67 -0.55
CA LEU A 20 -19.65 -24.29 -1.02
C LEU A 20 -19.60 -23.30 0.15
N LEU A 21 -20.46 -23.47 1.16
CA LEU A 21 -20.47 -22.63 2.35
C LEU A 21 -19.14 -22.70 3.11
N LYS A 22 -18.57 -23.91 3.26
CA LYS A 22 -17.26 -24.09 3.89
C LYS A 22 -16.16 -23.37 3.12
N GLN A 23 -16.12 -23.52 1.79
CA GLN A 23 -15.14 -22.84 0.94
C GLN A 23 -15.31 -21.33 0.99
N TYR A 24 -16.54 -20.83 0.95
CA TYR A 24 -16.86 -19.42 1.06
C TYR A 24 -16.34 -18.82 2.38
N GLN A 25 -16.57 -19.50 3.50
CA GLN A 25 -16.06 -19.07 4.81
C GLN A 25 -14.53 -19.03 4.86
N THR A 26 -13.85 -20.01 4.25
CA THR A 26 -12.38 -20.02 4.14
C THR A 26 -11.88 -18.82 3.35
N VAL A 27 -12.44 -18.58 2.16
CA VAL A 27 -12.04 -17.45 1.31
C VAL A 27 -12.33 -16.11 1.99
N GLN A 28 -13.44 -15.98 2.71
CA GLN A 28 -13.77 -14.76 3.44
C GLN A 28 -12.74 -14.47 4.54
N LYS A 29 -12.29 -15.49 5.28
CA LYS A 29 -11.24 -15.36 6.29
C LYS A 29 -9.89 -14.98 5.67
N GLU A 30 -9.51 -15.65 4.59
CA GLU A 30 -8.27 -15.35 3.87
C GLU A 30 -8.28 -13.92 3.31
N ASN A 31 -9.40 -13.47 2.73
CA ASN A 31 -9.55 -12.10 2.23
C ASN A 31 -9.39 -11.07 3.35
N ALA A 32 -10.01 -11.30 4.52
CA ALA A 32 -9.87 -10.42 5.67
C ALA A 32 -8.42 -10.37 6.18
N GLN A 33 -7.74 -11.52 6.21
CA GLN A 33 -6.33 -11.59 6.61
C GLN A 33 -5.41 -10.87 5.62
N LEU A 34 -5.60 -11.08 4.32
CA LEU A 34 -4.84 -10.42 3.27
C LEU A 34 -5.01 -8.91 3.29
N LYS A 35 -6.24 -8.41 3.50
CA LYS A 35 -6.50 -6.97 3.65
C LYS A 35 -5.77 -6.38 4.84
N LYS A 36 -5.75 -7.09 5.97
CA LYS A 36 -5.02 -6.65 7.17
C LYS A 36 -3.51 -6.58 6.94
N GLU A 37 -2.95 -7.59 6.26
CA GLU A 37 -1.52 -7.61 5.95
C GLU A 37 -1.15 -6.52 4.94
N ALA A 38 -1.98 -6.29 3.93
CA ALA A 38 -1.78 -5.21 2.96
C ALA A 38 -1.74 -3.83 3.63
N GLU A 39 -2.65 -3.55 4.57
CA GLU A 39 -2.64 -2.30 5.31
C GLU A 39 -1.38 -2.15 6.17
N LYS A 40 -0.97 -3.22 6.86
CA LYS A 40 0.27 -3.24 7.63
C LYS A 40 1.49 -2.96 6.76
N GLN A 41 1.58 -3.58 5.58
CA GLN A 41 2.67 -3.36 4.63
C GLN A 41 2.68 -1.92 4.11
N LYS A 42 1.51 -1.34 3.83
CA LYS A 42 1.38 0.05 3.41
C LYS A 42 1.93 1.01 4.47
N ILE A 43 1.61 0.79 5.75
CA ILE A 43 2.15 1.59 6.86
C ILE A 43 3.67 1.46 6.94
N ILE A 44 4.21 0.25 6.81
CA ILE A 44 5.67 0.01 6.83
C ILE A 44 6.36 0.72 5.67
N ILE A 45 5.78 0.65 4.46
CA ILE A 45 6.31 1.32 3.27
C ILE A 45 6.36 2.82 3.49
N ASN A 46 5.25 3.43 3.95
CA ASN A 46 5.19 4.86 4.21
C ASN A 46 6.27 5.29 5.21
N SER A 47 6.41 4.57 6.33
CA SER A 47 7.44 4.88 7.33
C SER A 47 8.86 4.75 6.79
N LYS A 48 9.12 3.76 5.93
CA LYS A 48 10.43 3.60 5.29
C LYS A 48 10.70 4.70 4.28
N THR A 49 9.70 5.13 3.51
CA THR A 49 9.81 6.25 2.57
C THR A 49 10.16 7.54 3.30
N GLU A 50 9.47 7.85 4.40
CA GLU A 50 9.77 9.02 5.25
C GLU A 50 11.22 8.96 5.79
N GLN A 51 11.68 7.78 6.23
CA GLN A 51 13.07 7.61 6.68
C GLN A 51 14.08 7.82 5.55
N ILE A 52 13.79 7.34 4.34
CA ILE A 52 14.64 7.53 3.16
C ILE A 52 14.72 9.02 2.83
N GLU A 53 13.60 9.74 2.83
CA GLU A 53 13.57 11.18 2.58
C GLU A 53 14.39 11.95 3.63
N LEU A 54 14.26 11.60 4.90
CA LEU A 54 15.04 12.22 5.98
C LEU A 54 16.54 11.95 5.81
N LEU A 55 16.92 10.72 5.45
CA LEU A 55 18.32 10.36 5.19
C LEU A 55 18.87 11.10 3.97
N GLN A 56 18.06 11.25 2.93
CA GLN A 56 18.43 11.99 1.74
C GLN A 56 18.66 13.48 2.06
N GLN A 57 17.78 14.11 2.84
CA GLN A 57 17.98 15.50 3.29
C GLN A 57 19.27 15.66 4.10
N LYS A 58 19.59 14.70 4.97
CA LYS A 58 20.86 14.69 5.71
C LYS A 58 22.07 14.54 4.80
N LEU A 59 21.98 13.68 3.79
CA LEU A 59 23.04 13.51 2.79
C LEU A 59 23.30 14.82 2.05
N ASP A 60 22.24 15.51 1.65
CA ASP A 60 22.34 16.79 0.95
C ASP A 60 23.02 17.83 1.83
N ALA A 61 22.60 17.97 3.09
CA ALA A 61 23.20 18.89 4.05
C ALA A 61 24.71 18.64 4.22
N VAL A 62 25.14 17.37 4.20
CA VAL A 62 26.57 17.00 4.25
C VAL A 62 27.27 17.35 2.94
N GLN A 63 26.69 17.06 1.78
CA GLN A 63 27.25 17.47 0.48
C GLN A 63 27.38 18.99 0.39
N VAL A 64 26.43 19.74 0.97
CA VAL A 64 26.47 21.19 1.05
C VAL A 64 27.67 21.70 1.83
N GLY A 65 27.96 21.07 2.96
CA GLY A 65 29.00 21.51 3.89
C GLY A 65 30.42 21.10 3.53
N VAL A 66 30.61 20.15 2.61
CA VAL A 66 31.92 19.53 2.34
C VAL A 66 32.62 20.06 1.08
N ASN A 67 31.90 20.59 0.07
CA ASN A 67 32.51 21.03 -1.18
C ASN A 67 32.24 22.50 -1.50
N ASN A 68 33.26 23.18 -2.01
CA ASN A 68 33.09 24.44 -2.74
C ASN A 68 32.32 24.11 -4.04
N TRP A 69 31.00 24.28 -4.00
CA TRP A 69 30.03 23.79 -4.97
C TRP A 69 30.41 24.13 -6.42
N SER A 70 30.51 23.08 -7.25
CA SER A 70 30.54 23.24 -8.70
C SER A 70 29.18 23.73 -9.23
N ASP A 71 29.15 24.38 -10.38
CA ASP A 71 27.91 24.92 -10.95
C ASP A 71 26.89 23.81 -11.30
N ASP A 72 27.36 22.60 -11.64
CA ASP A 72 26.50 21.43 -11.87
C ASP A 72 25.79 20.96 -10.58
N GLU A 73 26.45 21.01 -9.43
CA GLU A 73 25.85 20.67 -8.14
C GLU A 73 24.77 21.69 -7.75
N LYS A 74 24.99 22.99 -8.02
CA LYS A 74 23.98 24.03 -7.80
C LYS A 74 22.74 23.81 -8.66
N ILE A 75 22.91 23.42 -9.93
CA ILE A 75 21.79 23.13 -10.84
C ILE A 75 20.98 21.92 -10.34
N ASN A 76 21.66 20.87 -9.87
CA ASN A 76 20.97 19.70 -9.32
C ASN A 76 20.24 20.02 -8.02
N LEU A 77 20.82 20.84 -7.13
CA LEU A 77 20.13 21.30 -5.93
C LEU A 77 18.91 22.16 -6.28
N GLN A 78 19.04 23.09 -7.25
CA GLN A 78 17.93 23.92 -7.71
C GLN A 78 16.75 23.06 -8.18
N LYS A 79 16.99 22.04 -9.01
CA LYS A 79 15.94 21.11 -9.48
C LYS A 79 15.24 20.37 -8.33
N ARG A 80 15.98 20.04 -7.27
CA ARG A 80 15.43 19.36 -6.09
C ARG A 80 14.62 20.30 -5.23
N ILE A 81 15.08 21.53 -5.03
CA ILE A 81 14.30 22.60 -4.39
C ILE A 81 13.00 22.82 -5.16
N ASP A 82 13.03 22.92 -6.49
CA ASP A 82 11.84 23.11 -7.31
C ASP A 82 10.84 21.95 -7.18
N THR A 83 11.34 20.72 -6.97
CA THR A 83 10.50 19.54 -6.73
C THR A 83 9.83 19.61 -5.36
N TYR A 84 10.59 19.95 -4.30
CA TYR A 84 10.02 20.16 -2.97
C TYR A 84 9.00 21.29 -2.93
N LEU A 85 9.24 22.39 -3.66
CA LEU A 85 8.27 23.49 -3.79
C LEU A 85 6.97 23.02 -4.45
N LYS A 86 7.05 22.22 -5.52
CA LYS A 86 5.84 21.64 -6.16
C LYS A 86 5.06 20.72 -5.23
N GLU A 87 5.74 19.93 -4.41
CA GLU A 87 5.09 19.05 -3.44
C GLU A 87 4.43 19.86 -2.31
N ILE A 88 5.07 20.92 -1.84
CA ILE A 88 4.49 21.86 -0.88
C ILE A 88 3.22 22.50 -1.49
N ASP A 89 3.28 23.00 -2.72
CA ASP A 89 2.13 23.59 -3.41
C ASP A 89 0.98 22.57 -3.56
N LYS A 90 1.31 21.31 -3.86
CA LYS A 90 0.32 20.23 -3.95
C LYS A 90 -0.35 19.98 -2.60
N CYS A 91 0.42 19.90 -1.51
CA CYS A 91 -0.12 19.76 -0.16
C CYS A 91 -0.96 20.98 0.27
N LEU A 92 -0.53 22.20 -0.07
CA LEU A 92 -1.29 23.42 0.20
C LEU A 92 -2.61 23.48 -0.59
N SER A 93 -2.60 23.04 -1.85
CA SER A 93 -3.82 22.98 -2.66
C SER A 93 -4.85 21.97 -2.11
N LEU A 94 -4.37 20.86 -1.56
CA LEU A 94 -5.22 19.87 -0.90
C LEU A 94 -5.79 20.40 0.42
N LEU A 95 -5.04 21.22 1.16
CA LEU A 95 -5.49 21.86 2.40
C LEU A 95 -6.47 23.02 2.15
N ASN A 96 -6.32 23.76 1.05
CA ASN A 96 -7.20 24.88 0.69
C ASN A 96 -8.44 24.45 -0.13
N ALA A 97 -8.59 23.16 -0.43
CA ALA A 97 -9.73 22.60 -1.16
C ALA A 97 -10.86 22.09 -0.25
N GLU A 98 -10.78 22.36 1.06
CA GLU A 98 -11.87 22.19 2.05
C GLU A 98 -12.66 23.49 2.27
#